data_AF-A0A2D5UM54-F1
#
_entry.id   AF-A0A2D5UM54-F1
#
_cell.length_a   1.000
_cell.length_b   1.000
_cell.length_c   1.000
_cell.angle_alpha   90.00
_cell.angle_beta   90.00
_cell.angle_gamma   90.00
#
_symmetry.space_group_name_H-M   'P 1'
#
loop_
_entity.id
_entity.type
_entity.pdbx_description
1 polymer ?
#
loop_
_entity_poly.entity_id
_entity_poly.type
_entity_poly.pdbx_seq_one_letter_code
_entity_poly.pdbx_strand_id
1 'polypeptide(L)'
;MKKILTIILLFVITVGFNKDKIAYKFFNADGKKIKYSKVLKEIAQADIVFFGELHNNPICHWLQYELTKDLYMELNGDIILGAEMIEADNQMILNEYLAGMISAKSYKKEARLWPNYKTDYAPLVEFAKDSNLAFVATNIPRR
;
A
#
# COMPACT_ATOMS: atom_id res chain seq x y z
N MET A 1 -42.77 -9.39 -3.85
CA MET A 1 -41.99 -8.50 -4.74
C MET A 1 -40.86 -7.76 -4.01
N LYS A 2 -41.13 -6.97 -2.95
CA LYS A 2 -40.07 -6.25 -2.20
C LYS A 2 -38.93 -7.16 -1.70
N LYS A 3 -39.25 -8.32 -1.11
CA LYS A 3 -38.23 -9.29 -0.63
C LYS A 3 -37.35 -9.86 -1.75
N ILE A 4 -37.92 -10.09 -2.94
CA ILE A 4 -37.18 -10.57 -4.12
C ILE A 4 -36.25 -9.47 -4.63
N LEU A 5 -36.72 -8.22 -4.65
CA LEU A 5 -35.91 -7.06 -5.01
C LEU A 5 -34.72 -6.88 -4.05
N THR A 6 -34.93 -7.07 -2.75
CA THR A 6 -33.87 -6.99 -1.74
C THR A 6 -32.82 -8.09 -1.91
N ILE A 7 -33.24 -9.33 -2.22
CA ILE A 7 -32.32 -10.46 -2.46
C ILE A 7 -31.51 -10.23 -3.75
N ILE A 8 -32.15 -9.75 -4.82
CA ILE A 8 -31.46 -9.39 -6.07
C ILE A 8 -30.46 -8.27 -5.82
N LEU A 9 -30.81 -7.25 -5.02
CA LEU A 9 -29.92 -6.15 -4.68
C LEU A 9 -28.68 -6.65 -3.89
N LEU A 10 -28.88 -7.54 -2.91
CA LEU A 10 -27.77 -8.16 -2.18
C LEU A 10 -26.87 -9.02 -3.09
N PHE A 11 -27.44 -9.75 -4.04
CA PHE A 11 -26.68 -10.57 -4.98
C PHE A 11 -25.88 -9.73 -5.98
N VAL A 12 -26.42 -8.60 -6.45
CA VAL A 12 -25.68 -7.68 -7.34
C VAL A 12 -24.49 -7.04 -6.62
N ILE A 13 -24.62 -6.74 -5.32
CA ILE A 13 -23.53 -6.20 -4.50
C ILE A 13 -22.37 -7.21 -4.38
N THR A 14 -22.65 -8.51 -4.22
CA THR A 14 -21.58 -9.52 -4.06
C THR A 14 -20.86 -9.84 -5.36
N VAL A 15 -21.53 -9.77 -6.51
CA VAL A 15 -20.96 -10.13 -7.82
C VAL A 15 -20.12 -8.98 -8.43
N GLY A 16 -20.34 -7.73 -8.03
CA GLY A 16 -19.67 -6.56 -8.59
C GLY A 16 -18.21 -6.34 -8.17
N PHE A 17 -17.70 -7.08 -7.18
CA PHE A 17 -16.33 -6.90 -6.70
C PHE A 17 -15.31 -7.65 -7.57
N ASN A 18 -14.91 -7.03 -8.69
CA ASN A 18 -13.79 -7.53 -9.48
C ASN A 18 -12.46 -7.21 -8.79
N LYS A 19 -11.80 -8.25 -8.25
CA LYS A 19 -10.51 -8.13 -7.56
C LYS A 19 -9.29 -7.99 -8.49
N ASP A 20 -9.45 -8.12 -9.81
CA ASP A 20 -8.34 -8.34 -10.74
C ASP A 20 -7.61 -7.03 -11.16
N LYS A 21 -7.72 -5.96 -10.35
CA LYS A 21 -7.06 -4.64 -10.48
C LYS A 21 -6.88 -4.20 -11.96
N ILE A 22 -7.98 -4.07 -12.70
CA ILE A 22 -8.00 -3.93 -14.17
C ILE A 22 -7.26 -2.72 -14.75
N ALA A 23 -6.93 -1.72 -13.91
CA ALA A 23 -6.12 -0.56 -14.31
C ALA A 23 -4.65 -0.94 -14.59
N TYR A 24 -4.20 -2.13 -14.16
CA TYR A 24 -2.88 -2.67 -14.42
C TYR A 24 -2.92 -3.98 -15.20
N LYS A 25 -1.88 -4.20 -16.00
CA LYS A 25 -1.62 -5.48 -16.66
C LYS A 25 -0.35 -6.08 -16.07
N PHE A 26 -0.43 -7.35 -15.67
CA PHE A 26 0.70 -8.07 -15.09
C PHE A 26 1.24 -9.08 -16.09
N PHE A 27 2.56 -9.24 -16.10
CA PHE A 27 3.27 -10.17 -16.96
C PHE A 27 4.32 -10.90 -16.13
N ASN A 28 4.55 -12.18 -16.41
CA ASN A 28 5.65 -12.94 -15.81
C ASN A 28 6.98 -12.68 -16.57
N ALA A 29 8.05 -13.33 -16.14
CA ALA A 29 9.38 -13.23 -16.76
C ALA A 29 9.40 -13.63 -18.25
N ASP A 30 8.49 -14.50 -18.69
CA ASP A 30 8.35 -14.91 -20.09
C ASP A 30 7.51 -13.91 -20.92
N GLY A 31 7.06 -12.80 -20.34
CA GLY A 31 6.17 -11.84 -20.99
C GLY A 31 4.73 -12.33 -21.14
N LYS A 32 4.34 -13.41 -20.47
CA LYS A 32 2.97 -13.93 -20.49
C LYS A 32 2.09 -13.14 -19.53
N LYS A 33 0.94 -12.67 -20.02
CA LYS A 33 -0.05 -11.98 -19.18
C LYS A 33 -0.55 -12.93 -18.07
N ILE A 34 -0.51 -12.45 -16.83
CA ILE A 34 -1.03 -13.13 -15.65
C ILE A 34 -2.08 -12.28 -14.95
N LYS A 35 -2.93 -12.95 -14.15
CA LYS A 35 -3.94 -12.29 -13.32
C LYS A 35 -3.31 -11.72 -12.06
N TYR A 36 -3.89 -10.66 -11.51
CA TYR A 36 -3.43 -10.06 -10.27
C TYR A 36 -3.45 -11.06 -9.10
N SER A 37 -4.49 -11.89 -9.02
CA SER A 37 -4.58 -12.94 -8.00
C SER A 37 -3.45 -13.96 -8.04
N LYS A 38 -2.86 -14.19 -9.22
CA LYS A 38 -1.68 -15.05 -9.35
C LYS A 38 -0.43 -14.33 -8.84
N VAL A 39 -0.26 -13.05 -9.18
CA VAL A 39 0.82 -12.20 -8.65
C VAL A 39 0.80 -12.20 -7.13
N LEU A 40 -0.36 -11.87 -6.52
CA LEU A 40 -0.51 -11.80 -5.06
C LEU A 40 -0.07 -13.11 -4.36
N LYS A 41 -0.52 -14.27 -4.87
CA LYS A 41 -0.14 -15.57 -4.32
C LYS A 41 1.33 -15.90 -4.44
N GLU A 42 1.97 -15.50 -5.55
CA GLU A 42 3.39 -15.73 -5.77
C GLU A 42 4.24 -14.85 -4.85
N ILE A 43 3.94 -13.55 -4.78
CA ILE A 43 4.73 -12.62 -3.96
C ILE A 43 4.51 -12.81 -2.45
N ALA A 44 3.35 -13.35 -2.03
CA ALA A 44 3.10 -13.68 -0.63
C ALA A 44 4.00 -14.82 -0.09
N GLN A 45 4.68 -15.55 -0.99
CA GLN A 45 5.64 -16.59 -0.61
C GLN A 45 7.09 -16.07 -0.54
N ALA A 46 7.33 -14.83 -0.95
CA ALA A 46 8.66 -14.23 -0.96
C ALA A 46 8.96 -13.55 0.38
N ASP A 47 10.19 -13.70 0.88
CA ASP A 47 10.64 -12.99 2.09
C ASP A 47 10.75 -11.47 1.87
N ILE A 48 11.08 -11.06 0.64
CA ILE A 48 11.27 -9.66 0.24
C ILE A 48 10.63 -9.43 -1.13
N VAL A 49 9.79 -8.39 -1.22
CA VAL A 49 9.16 -7.94 -2.47
C VAL A 49 9.62 -6.51 -2.77
N PHE A 50 10.29 -6.32 -3.90
CA PHE A 50 10.63 -4.98 -4.40
C PHE A 50 9.50 -4.45 -5.29
N PHE A 51 8.89 -3.34 -4.89
CA PHE A 51 7.87 -2.66 -5.69
C PHE A 51 8.49 -1.43 -6.36
N GLY A 52 8.73 -1.51 -7.66
CA GLY A 52 9.18 -0.36 -8.45
C GLY A 52 8.03 0.55 -8.85
N GLU A 53 8.24 1.86 -8.77
CA GLU A 53 7.25 2.88 -9.15
C GLU A 53 7.84 3.91 -10.13
N LEU A 54 6.95 4.55 -10.91
CA LEU A 54 7.24 5.82 -11.55
C LEU A 54 6.69 6.92 -10.66
N HIS A 55 7.55 7.77 -10.09
CA HIS A 55 7.12 8.82 -9.18
C HIS A 55 6.10 9.76 -9.81
N ASN A 56 5.14 10.23 -9.00
CA ASN A 56 4.03 11.09 -9.41
C ASN A 56 3.04 10.41 -10.39
N ASN A 57 3.10 9.08 -10.52
CA ASN A 57 2.10 8.33 -11.27
C ASN A 57 1.00 7.84 -10.31
N PRO A 58 -0.21 8.43 -10.34
CA PRO A 58 -1.26 8.07 -9.39
C PRO A 58 -1.73 6.62 -9.54
N ILE A 59 -1.60 6.02 -10.73
CA ILE A 59 -1.98 4.63 -10.96
C ILE A 59 -0.94 3.69 -10.31
N CYS A 60 0.36 4.03 -10.36
CA CYS A 60 1.40 3.31 -9.61
C CYS A 60 1.12 3.32 -8.10
N HIS A 61 0.90 4.51 -7.51
CA HIS A 61 0.67 4.65 -6.08
C HIS A 61 -0.65 4.01 -5.63
N TRP A 62 -1.70 4.07 -6.48
CA TRP A 62 -2.92 3.31 -6.25
C TRP A 62 -2.65 1.80 -6.18
N LEU A 63 -1.90 1.25 -7.14
CA LEU A 63 -1.58 -0.18 -7.13
C LEU A 63 -0.71 -0.55 -5.92
N GLN A 64 0.26 0.28 -5.57
CA GLN A 64 1.13 0.07 -4.40
C GLN A 64 0.31 -0.03 -3.11
N TYR A 65 -0.63 0.89 -2.91
CA TYR A 65 -1.55 0.89 -1.77
C TYR A 65 -2.46 -0.34 -1.76
N GLU A 66 -3.07 -0.67 -2.90
CA GLU A 66 -3.96 -1.81 -3.01
C GLU A 66 -3.24 -3.15 -2.82
N LEU A 67 -2.02 -3.29 -3.36
CA LEU A 67 -1.19 -4.47 -3.16
C LEU A 67 -0.77 -4.61 -1.70
N THR A 68 -0.39 -3.52 -1.05
CA THR A 68 -0.05 -3.49 0.37
C THR A 68 -1.21 -4.00 1.23
N LYS A 69 -2.44 -3.52 0.96
CA LYS A 69 -3.64 -3.99 1.65
C LYS A 69 -3.93 -5.46 1.40
N ASP A 70 -3.81 -5.91 0.16
CA ASP A 70 -4.10 -7.29 -0.19
C ASP A 70 -3.06 -8.25 0.40
N LEU A 71 -1.78 -7.86 0.45
CA LEU A 71 -0.72 -8.60 1.14
C LEU A 71 -0.94 -8.62 2.66
N TYR A 72 -1.30 -7.49 3.26
CA TYR A 72 -1.64 -7.42 4.68
C TYR A 72 -2.75 -8.43 5.03
N MET A 73 -3.79 -8.53 4.20
CA MET A 73 -4.87 -9.49 4.41
C MET A 73 -4.42 -10.94 4.18
N GLU A 74 -3.64 -11.21 3.13
CA GLU A 74 -3.17 -12.56 2.80
C GLU A 74 -2.21 -13.11 3.85
N LEU A 75 -1.36 -12.26 4.42
CA LEU A 75 -0.33 -12.61 5.41
C LEU A 75 -0.74 -12.32 6.86
N ASN A 76 -2.02 -12.01 7.11
CA ASN A 76 -2.55 -11.71 8.45
C ASN A 76 -1.77 -10.61 9.19
N GLY A 77 -1.33 -9.59 8.46
CA GLY A 77 -0.56 -8.46 8.99
C GLY A 77 0.93 -8.70 9.18
N ASP A 78 1.45 -9.87 8.82
CA ASP A 78 2.88 -10.18 8.90
C ASP A 78 3.64 -9.59 7.70
N ILE A 79 3.64 -8.25 7.63
CA ILE A 79 4.37 -7.48 6.61
C ILE A 79 5.09 -6.29 7.24
N ILE A 80 6.18 -5.88 6.60
CA ILE A 80 6.92 -4.66 6.93
C ILE A 80 7.02 -3.83 5.67
N LEU A 81 6.81 -2.52 5.78
CA LEU A 81 6.91 -1.60 4.63
C LEU A 81 8.26 -0.90 4.64
N GLY A 82 8.93 -0.85 3.49
CA GLY A 82 10.11 -0.02 3.27
C GLY A 82 9.80 1.14 2.33
N ALA A 83 10.38 2.31 2.57
CA ALA A 83 10.10 3.51 1.78
C ALA A 83 11.35 4.32 1.43
N GLU A 84 11.65 4.34 0.13
CA GLU A 84 12.71 5.17 -0.46
C GLU A 84 12.41 6.67 -0.35
N MET A 85 11.15 7.06 -0.29
CA MET A 85 10.73 8.46 -0.15
C MET A 85 10.97 9.04 1.25
N ILE A 86 11.51 8.25 2.18
CA ILE A 86 11.85 8.68 3.55
C ILE A 86 13.33 8.37 3.82
N GLU A 87 14.10 9.39 4.16
CA GLU A 87 15.51 9.26 4.55
C GLU A 87 15.64 8.57 5.91
N ALA A 88 16.61 7.67 6.06
CA ALA A 88 16.79 6.80 7.22
C ALA A 88 16.95 7.54 8.56
N ASP A 89 17.47 8.77 8.55
CA ASP A 89 17.60 9.61 9.74
C ASP A 89 16.29 10.29 10.15
N ASN A 90 15.20 10.16 9.37
CA ASN A 90 13.84 10.47 9.82
C ASN A 90 13.17 9.30 10.57
N GLN A 91 13.82 8.13 10.71
CA GLN A 91 13.19 6.94 11.30
C GLN A 91 12.62 7.19 12.71
N MET A 92 13.29 8.00 13.53
CA MET A 92 12.81 8.34 14.88
C MET A 92 11.47 9.07 14.82
N ILE A 93 11.37 10.14 14.03
CA ILE A 93 10.15 10.95 13.89
C ILE A 93 9.02 10.11 13.24
N LEU A 94 9.36 9.24 12.29
CA LEU A 94 8.41 8.29 11.71
C LEU A 94 7.86 7.32 12.77
N ASN A 95 8.71 6.72 13.60
CA ASN A 95 8.28 5.82 14.66
C ASN A 95 7.38 6.52 15.70
N GLU A 96 7.73 7.73 16.11
CA GLU A 96 6.90 8.54 17.01
C GLU A 96 5.53 8.83 16.40
N TYR A 97 5.47 9.08 15.09
CA TYR A 97 4.22 9.30 14.38
C TYR A 97 3.34 8.04 14.32
N LEU A 98 3.93 6.90 13.95
CA LEU A 98 3.24 5.61 13.89
C LEU A 98 2.75 5.17 15.26
N ALA A 99 3.50 5.46 16.33
CA ALA A 99 3.10 5.19 17.71
C ALA A 99 2.07 6.19 18.28
N GLY A 100 1.66 7.20 17.49
CA GLY A 100 0.70 8.22 17.92
C GLY A 100 1.24 9.23 18.95
N MET A 101 2.56 9.28 19.15
CA MET A 101 3.21 10.20 20.09
C MET A 101 3.22 11.64 19.58
N ILE A 102 3.29 11.82 18.25
CA ILE A 102 3.22 13.13 17.60
C ILE A 102 2.03 13.24 16.64
N SER A 103 1.55 14.46 16.47
CA SER A 103 0.44 14.76 15.55
C SER A 103 0.88 14.66 14.08
N ALA A 104 -0.05 14.43 13.16
CA ALA A 104 0.22 14.48 11.72
C ALA A 104 0.77 15.85 11.27
N LYS A 105 0.41 16.93 11.98
CA LYS A 105 0.93 18.27 11.74
C LYS A 105 2.40 18.38 12.16
N SER A 106 2.75 17.83 13.32
CA SER A 106 4.14 17.79 13.81
C SER A 106 5.01 16.93 12.90
N TYR A 107 4.54 15.72 12.56
CA TYR A 107 5.22 14.82 11.63
C TYR A 107 5.56 15.51 10.31
N LYS A 108 4.58 16.15 9.66
CA LYS A 108 4.80 16.87 8.38
C LYS A 108 5.72 18.08 8.48
N LYS A 109 5.87 18.66 9.67
CA LYS A 109 6.73 19.82 9.91
C LYS A 109 8.17 19.40 10.18
N GLU A 110 8.35 18.28 10.88
CA GLU A 110 9.65 17.86 11.42
C GLU A 110 10.34 16.81 10.56
N ALA A 111 9.57 15.91 9.93
CA ALA A 111 10.11 14.95 8.98
C ALA A 111 10.43 15.64 7.65
N ARG A 112 11.57 15.28 7.04
CA ARG A 112 11.96 15.76 5.70
C ARG A 112 11.23 14.97 4.62
N LEU A 113 9.96 15.32 4.41
CA LEU A 113 9.08 14.67 3.44
C LEU A 113 9.26 15.24 2.04
N TRP A 114 9.04 14.40 1.02
CA TRP A 114 9.02 14.83 -0.37
C TRP A 114 7.80 15.71 -0.67
N PRO A 115 7.86 16.60 -1.70
CA PRO A 115 6.75 17.51 -2.03
C PRO A 115 5.42 16.82 -2.34
N ASN A 116 5.46 15.62 -2.93
CA ASN A 116 4.30 14.81 -3.29
C ASN A 116 3.79 13.90 -2.15
N TYR A 117 4.39 13.97 -0.94
CA TYR A 117 4.06 13.08 0.17
C TYR A 117 2.56 12.97 0.46
N LYS A 118 1.85 14.11 0.45
CA LYS A 118 0.44 14.17 0.84
C LYS A 118 -0.45 13.24 0.00
N THR A 119 -0.16 13.09 -1.28
CA THR A 119 -0.96 12.29 -2.21
C THR A 119 -0.39 10.90 -2.38
N ASP A 120 0.93 10.80 -2.52
CA ASP A 120 1.56 9.60 -3.06
C ASP A 120 1.95 8.61 -1.95
N TYR A 121 2.28 9.13 -0.75
CA TYR A 121 2.93 8.34 0.30
C TYR A 121 2.20 8.36 1.64
N ALA A 122 1.50 9.44 1.96
CA ALA A 122 0.68 9.52 3.17
C ALA A 122 -0.31 8.34 3.31
N PRO A 123 -1.01 7.88 2.25
CA PRO A 123 -1.91 6.73 2.38
C PRO A 123 -1.25 5.46 2.91
N LEU A 124 0.01 5.18 2.53
CA LEU A 124 0.76 4.02 3.02
C LEU A 124 1.18 4.20 4.48
N VAL A 125 1.62 5.42 4.86
CA VAL A 125 2.01 5.72 6.24
C VAL A 125 0.81 5.66 7.18
N GLU A 126 -0.34 6.22 6.78
CA GLU A 126 -1.57 6.13 7.58
C GLU A 126 -2.06 4.67 7.67
N PHE A 127 -2.01 3.90 6.58
CA PHE A 127 -2.36 2.48 6.63
C PHE A 127 -1.48 1.70 7.61
N ALA A 128 -0.17 1.95 7.60
CA ALA A 128 0.75 1.31 8.53
C ALA A 128 0.48 1.73 9.98
N LYS A 129 0.20 3.01 10.22
CA LYS A 129 -0.18 3.51 11.55
C LYS A 129 -1.46 2.84 12.05
N ASP A 130 -2.51 2.84 11.25
CA ASP A 130 -3.82 2.29 11.62
C ASP A 130 -3.78 0.76 11.81
N SER A 131 -2.84 0.09 11.14
CA SER A 131 -2.66 -1.36 11.17
C SER A 131 -1.51 -1.83 12.07
N ASN A 132 -0.87 -0.92 12.82
CA ASN A 132 0.31 -1.17 13.65
C ASN A 132 1.47 -1.87 12.91
N LEU A 133 1.70 -1.52 11.64
CA LEU A 133 2.79 -2.07 10.83
C LEU A 133 4.09 -1.29 11.05
N ALA A 134 5.21 -2.02 11.01
CA ALA A 134 6.52 -1.40 10.91
C ALA A 134 6.69 -0.74 9.54
N PHE A 135 7.23 0.49 9.54
CA PHE A 135 7.53 1.27 8.35
C PHE A 135 8.97 1.78 8.44
N VAL A 136 9.81 1.31 7.52
CA VAL A 136 11.25 1.53 7.54
C VAL A 136 11.60 2.58 6.50
N ALA A 137 12.27 3.65 6.94
CA ALA A 137 12.86 4.67 6.09
C ALA A 137 14.16 4.11 5.49
N THR A 138 14.18 3.86 4.18
CA THR A 138 15.28 3.11 3.54
C THR A 138 16.29 3.98 2.82
N ASN A 139 16.01 5.26 2.62
CA ASN A 139 16.84 6.10 1.77
C ASN A 139 18.04 6.69 2.52
N ILE A 140 19.11 6.93 1.78
CA ILE A 140 20.34 7.50 2.32
C ILE A 140 20.09 8.99 2.65
N PRO A 141 20.47 9.47 3.85
CA PRO A 141 20.35 10.88 4.20
C PRO A 141 21.15 11.78 3.27
N ARG A 142 20.53 12.85 2.76
CA ARG A 142 21.23 13.90 2.02
C ARG A 142 22.01 14.77 3.01
N ARG A 143 23.34 14.72 2.95
CA ARG A 143 24.26 15.58 3.70
C ARG A 143 25.15 16.35 2.73
#